data_AF-A0AAN6ZK47-F1
#
_entry.id   AF-A0AAN6ZK47-F1
#
_cell.length_a   1.000
_cell.length_b   1.000
_cell.length_c   1.000
_cell.angle_alpha   90.00
_cell.angle_beta   90.00
_cell.angle_gamma   90.00
#
_symmetry.space_group_name_H-M   'P 1'
#
loop_
_entity.id
_entity.type
_entity.pdbx_description
1 polymer ?
#
loop_
_entity_poly.entity_id
_entity_poly.type
_entity_poly.pdbx_seq_one_letter_code
_entity_poly.pdbx_strand_id
1 'polypeptide(L)'
;MPTVPGKRKSRPVETPEAAVDAQELLRRHFEARFKPLAGAARATTKTKTTKTNSRKAHSDPDSDPDSGDLEEIDGNSSGDDGDDSDEDQSDSEWGGVSDDEETDETPVVEVVDHTSSTSNAAASMSKRELKAYLSSRPPDHSLQAAQSAPNSKKPSTDGDQQPEDSAAFLANDLALQRLISESHILSAAGANPSHWQSQHAAGAATNVRAFAAGRTARKTTDMRVQALGAKESVLSQAKMPMAMRKGITGAAVAKESKRRREARENGIILEREVKKPKTAAAQKKGKGNRPVDAPAVGRMRGAELRVSAREARAIAASVRGPAGKARKRRR
;
A
#
# COMPACT_ATOMS: atom_id res chain seq x y z
N MET A 1 -25.02 30.40 -65.66
CA MET A 1 -23.70 29.81 -65.96
C MET A 1 -23.14 29.21 -64.68
N PRO A 2 -23.28 27.89 -64.45
CA PRO A 2 -22.80 27.22 -63.23
C PRO A 2 -21.29 26.96 -63.33
N THR A 3 -20.53 27.36 -62.30
CA THR A 3 -19.08 27.16 -62.19
C THR A 3 -18.77 25.78 -61.60
N VAL A 4 -17.89 25.05 -62.31
CA VAL A 4 -17.47 23.68 -62.05
C VAL A 4 -16.53 23.59 -60.83
N PRO A 5 -16.72 22.63 -59.90
CA PRO A 5 -15.90 22.50 -58.71
C PRO A 5 -14.49 21.98 -59.04
N GLY A 6 -13.49 22.66 -58.49
CA GLY A 6 -12.07 22.39 -58.67
C GLY A 6 -11.62 21.02 -58.12
N LYS A 7 -10.77 20.39 -58.92
CA LYS A 7 -10.14 19.08 -58.72
C LYS A 7 -9.36 19.04 -57.39
N ARG A 8 -9.69 18.08 -56.52
CA ARG A 8 -8.88 17.73 -55.35
C ARG A 8 -7.56 17.10 -55.83
N LYS A 9 -6.42 17.64 -55.35
CA LYS A 9 -5.11 16.96 -55.43
C LYS A 9 -5.20 15.67 -54.61
N SER A 10 -5.03 14.52 -55.25
CA SER A 10 -4.85 13.23 -54.59
C SER A 10 -3.55 13.22 -53.80
N ARG A 11 -3.64 12.88 -52.52
CA ARG A 11 -2.51 12.46 -51.66
C ARG A 11 -1.79 11.29 -52.35
N PRO A 12 -0.45 11.29 -52.47
CA PRO A 12 0.25 10.17 -53.07
C PRO A 12 -0.03 8.93 -52.22
N VAL A 13 -0.45 7.87 -52.90
CA VAL A 13 -0.55 6.52 -52.35
C VAL A 13 0.89 6.09 -52.10
N GLU A 14 1.30 6.03 -50.84
CA GLU A 14 2.58 5.43 -50.46
C GLU A 14 2.54 3.97 -50.89
N THR A 15 3.41 3.62 -51.84
CA THR A 15 3.60 2.25 -52.27
C THR A 15 4.15 1.44 -51.10
N PRO A 16 3.76 0.16 -50.95
CA PRO A 16 4.23 -0.67 -49.85
C PRO A 16 5.76 -0.80 -49.80
N GLU A 17 6.43 -0.61 -50.92
CA GLU A 17 7.89 -0.59 -51.03
C GLU A 17 8.53 0.60 -50.31
N ALA A 18 7.93 1.79 -50.36
CA ALA A 18 8.45 2.97 -49.67
C ALA A 18 8.28 2.88 -48.14
N ALA A 19 7.24 2.17 -47.68
CA ALA A 19 7.02 1.91 -46.25
C ALA A 19 8.03 0.89 -45.70
N VAL A 20 8.42 -0.11 -46.50
CA VAL A 20 9.47 -1.07 -46.14
C VAL A 20 10.83 -0.36 -46.06
N ASP A 21 11.14 0.52 -47.01
CA ASP A 21 12.40 1.28 -47.04
C ASP A 21 12.54 2.22 -45.82
N ALA A 22 11.45 2.89 -45.42
CA ALA A 22 11.43 3.72 -44.22
C ALA A 22 11.64 2.91 -42.92
N GLN A 23 11.08 1.69 -42.85
CA GLN A 23 11.27 0.79 -41.71
C GLN A 23 12.70 0.24 -41.64
N GLU A 24 13.30 -0.08 -42.79
CA GLU A 24 14.71 -0.51 -42.86
C GLU A 24 15.67 0.61 -42.47
N LEU A 25 15.39 1.85 -42.87
CA LEU A 25 16.15 3.05 -42.46
C LEU A 25 16.09 3.25 -40.94
N LEU A 26 14.90 3.17 -40.34
CA LEU A 26 14.71 3.28 -38.89
C LEU A 26 15.40 2.14 -38.14
N ARG A 27 15.30 0.91 -38.66
CA ARG A 27 15.97 -0.26 -38.07
C ARG A 27 17.49 -0.11 -38.13
N ARG A 28 18.05 0.36 -39.24
CA ARG A 28 19.48 0.62 -39.39
C ARG A 28 19.98 1.71 -38.45
N HIS A 29 19.21 2.79 -38.27
CA HIS A 29 19.54 3.83 -37.30
C HIS A 29 19.42 3.36 -35.85
N PHE A 30 18.45 2.50 -35.56
CA PHE A 30 18.28 1.88 -34.25
C PHE A 30 19.44 0.92 -33.95
N GLU A 31 19.73 -0.02 -34.85
CA GLU A 31 20.85 -0.98 -34.70
C GLU A 31 22.22 -0.29 -34.65
N ALA A 32 22.41 0.83 -35.36
CA ALA A 32 23.64 1.61 -35.25
C ALA A 32 23.83 2.29 -33.88
N ARG A 33 22.73 2.58 -33.16
CA ARG A 33 22.77 3.16 -31.81
C ARG A 33 22.91 2.13 -30.69
N PHE A 34 22.66 0.85 -30.97
CA PHE A 34 22.86 -0.23 -30.01
C PHE A 34 24.01 -1.12 -30.46
N LYS A 35 25.15 -1.08 -29.75
CA LYS A 35 26.21 -2.07 -29.98
C LYS A 35 25.63 -3.46 -29.70
N PRO A 36 25.80 -4.45 -30.61
CA PRO A 36 25.29 -5.79 -30.37
C PRO A 36 25.94 -6.35 -29.09
N LEU A 37 25.10 -6.82 -28.17
CA LEU A 37 25.52 -7.51 -26.95
C LEU A 37 26.35 -8.74 -27.38
N ALA A 38 27.62 -8.78 -27.01
CA ALA A 38 28.46 -9.96 -27.20
C ALA A 38 27.93 -11.08 -26.29
N GLY A 39 27.07 -11.95 -26.82
CA GLY A 39 26.49 -13.04 -26.03
C GLY A 39 25.32 -13.81 -26.63
N ALA A 40 24.71 -13.36 -27.72
CA ALA A 40 23.65 -14.12 -28.39
C ALA A 40 24.11 -14.59 -29.78
N ALA A 41 25.07 -15.53 -29.80
CA ALA A 41 25.39 -16.27 -31.00
C ALA A 41 24.16 -17.05 -31.45
N ARG A 42 23.61 -16.59 -32.58
CA ARG A 42 22.59 -17.23 -33.41
C ARG A 42 23.01 -18.67 -33.75
N ALA A 43 22.52 -19.65 -33.01
CA ALA A 43 22.69 -21.06 -33.33
C ALA A 43 21.83 -21.41 -34.56
N THR A 44 22.51 -21.62 -35.68
CA THR A 44 21.96 -22.07 -36.95
C THR A 44 21.50 -23.53 -36.87
N THR A 45 20.37 -23.80 -37.51
CA THR A 45 19.82 -25.13 -37.85
C THR A 45 20.83 -26.07 -38.50
N LYS A 46 20.83 -27.36 -38.11
CA LYS A 46 20.90 -28.54 -39.02
C LYS A 46 20.50 -29.85 -38.30
N THR A 47 19.78 -30.68 -39.05
CA THR A 47 19.08 -31.94 -38.77
C THR A 47 19.97 -33.19 -38.66
N LYS A 48 19.67 -34.16 -37.76
CA LYS A 48 19.22 -35.56 -38.04
C LYS A 48 19.10 -36.48 -36.78
N THR A 49 17.89 -37.03 -36.59
CA THR A 49 17.49 -38.39 -36.09
C THR A 49 18.33 -39.19 -35.06
N THR A 50 17.73 -39.60 -33.91
CA THR A 50 17.12 -40.94 -33.63
C THR A 50 16.52 -41.06 -32.20
N LYS A 51 15.43 -41.85 -32.07
CA LYS A 51 14.72 -42.49 -30.90
C LYS A 51 15.50 -42.57 -29.56
N THR A 52 14.93 -42.52 -28.33
CA THR A 52 13.84 -43.29 -27.68
C THR A 52 13.39 -42.69 -26.31
N ASN A 53 12.11 -42.89 -25.94
CA ASN A 53 11.48 -43.13 -24.62
C ASN A 53 12.01 -42.55 -23.28
N SER A 54 11.06 -41.92 -22.55
CA SER A 54 10.58 -42.22 -21.16
C SER A 54 10.79 -41.22 -20.00
N ARG A 55 9.64 -40.88 -19.37
CA ARG A 55 9.32 -40.69 -17.93
C ARG A 55 9.88 -39.51 -17.10
N LYS A 56 8.92 -38.69 -16.64
CA LYS A 56 8.49 -38.42 -15.24
C LYS A 56 9.41 -37.61 -14.29
N ALA A 57 8.76 -36.66 -13.57
CA ALA A 57 9.12 -36.03 -12.28
C ALA A 57 10.34 -35.09 -12.31
N HIS A 58 10.57 -34.11 -11.43
CA HIS A 58 9.85 -33.25 -10.47
C HIS A 58 10.96 -32.25 -10.00
N SER A 59 10.59 -31.19 -9.27
CA SER A 59 11.39 -30.34 -8.36
C SER A 59 12.34 -29.25 -8.91
N ASP A 60 12.01 -28.00 -8.48
CA ASP A 60 12.88 -26.83 -8.20
C ASP A 60 14.13 -27.22 -7.36
N PRO A 61 15.23 -26.43 -7.25
CA PRO A 61 15.24 -25.08 -6.63
C PRO A 61 16.33 -24.06 -7.10
N ASP A 62 16.11 -22.81 -6.69
CA ASP A 62 17.03 -21.73 -6.26
C ASP A 62 18.47 -21.65 -6.79
N SER A 63 18.88 -20.46 -7.25
CA SER A 63 20.10 -19.75 -6.81
C SER A 63 20.24 -18.39 -7.53
N ASP A 64 19.98 -17.29 -6.83
CA ASP A 64 20.68 -16.01 -7.03
C ASP A 64 22.08 -16.13 -6.38
N PRO A 65 23.11 -15.50 -6.96
CA PRO A 65 23.72 -14.33 -6.29
C PRO A 65 24.26 -13.30 -7.33
N ASP A 66 24.04 -11.99 -7.14
CA ASP A 66 24.92 -11.06 -6.41
C ASP A 66 25.89 -10.27 -7.32
N SER A 67 26.19 -9.05 -6.87
CA SER A 67 27.22 -8.09 -7.31
C SER A 67 26.96 -7.39 -8.65
N GLY A 68 26.71 -6.08 -8.66
CA GLY A 68 27.72 -5.03 -8.43
C GLY A 68 28.10 -4.49 -9.82
N ASP A 69 28.43 -3.23 -10.08
CA ASP A 69 28.95 -2.15 -9.25
C ASP A 69 29.22 -1.01 -10.27
N LEU A 70 28.94 0.25 -9.87
CA LEU A 70 29.59 1.52 -10.30
C LEU A 70 29.39 2.03 -11.76
N GLU A 71 28.68 3.15 -11.97
CA GLU A 71 29.11 4.58 -11.87
C GLU A 71 29.76 5.07 -13.20
N GLU A 72 29.69 6.31 -13.70
CA GLU A 72 29.23 7.62 -13.22
C GLU A 72 29.26 8.63 -14.42
N ILE A 73 28.64 9.83 -14.22
CA ILE A 73 29.05 11.18 -14.73
C ILE A 73 28.79 11.52 -16.21
N ASP A 74 28.30 12.68 -16.67
CA ASP A 74 27.72 13.96 -16.16
C ASP A 74 27.11 14.67 -17.41
N GLY A 75 26.27 15.71 -17.39
CA GLY A 75 25.82 16.61 -16.33
C GLY A 75 25.04 17.82 -16.91
N ASN A 76 24.72 18.75 -15.99
CA ASN A 76 24.27 20.16 -16.14
C ASN A 76 22.75 20.47 -16.14
N SER A 77 22.21 21.08 -15.06
CA SER A 77 22.13 22.56 -14.91
C SER A 77 21.24 23.08 -13.74
N SER A 78 21.88 23.94 -12.91
CA SER A 78 21.44 25.20 -12.27
C SER A 78 20.43 25.29 -11.09
N GLY A 79 20.91 25.97 -10.03
CA GLY A 79 20.18 26.79 -9.02
C GLY A 79 20.04 26.11 -7.66
N ASP A 80 20.27 26.69 -6.48
CA ASP A 80 20.54 28.06 -5.99
C ASP A 80 20.66 27.95 -4.43
N ASP A 81 21.34 28.91 -3.78
CA ASP A 81 21.43 29.16 -2.31
C ASP A 81 22.02 28.04 -1.40
N GLY A 82 22.91 28.25 -0.43
CA GLY A 82 23.39 29.44 0.27
C GLY A 82 23.65 29.07 1.75
N ASP A 83 24.81 29.47 2.27
CA ASP A 83 25.13 29.80 3.69
C ASP A 83 26.05 28.89 4.54
N ASP A 84 26.85 29.61 5.33
CA ASP A 84 28.09 29.41 6.09
C ASP A 84 28.16 28.30 7.17
N SER A 85 29.38 27.78 7.39
CA SER A 85 30.22 28.15 8.56
C SER A 85 31.37 27.14 8.79
N ASP A 86 32.60 27.68 8.83
CA ASP A 86 33.70 27.53 9.82
C ASP A 86 33.95 26.17 10.51
N GLU A 87 35.15 25.71 10.85
CA GLU A 87 36.56 26.12 10.76
C GLU A 87 37.36 24.90 11.30
N ASP A 88 38.54 24.67 10.73
CA ASP A 88 39.79 24.15 11.31
C ASP A 88 39.83 22.93 12.26
N GLN A 89 40.65 21.92 11.88
CA GLN A 89 41.71 21.29 12.72
C GLN A 89 42.37 20.13 11.94
N SER A 90 43.57 20.33 11.38
CA SER A 90 44.88 20.00 11.97
C SER A 90 45.26 18.51 11.89
N ASP A 91 45.90 18.14 10.78
CA ASP A 91 46.67 16.90 10.64
C ASP A 91 48.04 17.05 11.31
N SER A 92 48.43 16.09 12.15
CA SER A 92 49.83 15.80 12.51
C SER A 92 49.93 14.43 13.20
N GLU A 93 50.16 13.38 12.41
CA GLU A 93 50.64 12.06 12.86
C GLU A 93 51.92 11.77 12.04
N TRP A 94 53.11 11.87 12.67
CA TRP A 94 53.94 10.72 13.07
C TRP A 94 54.56 10.00 11.86
N GLY A 95 55.86 10.04 11.57
CA GLY A 95 57.02 9.85 12.44
C GLY A 95 57.51 8.40 12.32
N GLY A 96 58.51 8.12 11.47
CA GLY A 96 59.04 6.76 11.34
C GLY A 96 60.38 6.66 10.61
N VAL A 97 61.35 6.08 11.31
CA VAL A 97 62.80 6.07 11.08
C VAL A 97 63.26 4.91 10.18
N SER A 98 64.40 5.08 9.51
CA SER A 98 65.29 4.03 9.01
C SER A 98 66.68 4.66 8.99
N ASP A 99 67.82 4.05 9.22
CA ASP A 99 68.31 2.66 9.22
C ASP A 99 69.74 2.74 9.82
N ASP A 100 70.46 1.61 9.93
CA ASP A 100 71.92 1.47 9.75
C ASP A 100 72.77 0.88 10.91
N GLU A 101 73.20 -0.36 10.66
CA GLU A 101 74.52 -1.04 10.86
C GLU A 101 75.17 -1.13 12.28
N GLU A 102 75.24 -2.34 12.88
CA GLU A 102 76.35 -3.36 12.85
C GLU A 102 77.37 -3.10 14.01
N THR A 103 77.81 -3.99 14.91
CA THR A 103 78.32 -5.38 14.82
C THR A 103 78.65 -5.90 16.26
N ASP A 104 78.91 -7.22 16.40
CA ASP A 104 79.66 -7.93 17.48
C ASP A 104 78.90 -8.87 18.47
N GLU A 105 78.49 -10.02 17.92
CA GLU A 105 78.72 -11.42 18.36
C GLU A 105 78.95 -11.79 19.85
N THR A 106 77.93 -12.42 20.49
CA THR A 106 78.06 -13.69 21.27
C THR A 106 76.71 -14.45 21.29
N PRO A 107 76.66 -15.80 21.30
CA PRO A 107 75.47 -16.55 20.92
C PRO A 107 74.63 -17.05 22.11
N VAL A 108 73.33 -16.74 22.14
CA VAL A 108 72.31 -17.66 22.67
C VAL A 108 71.05 -17.54 21.82
N VAL A 109 70.73 -18.63 21.14
CA VAL A 109 69.56 -18.75 20.28
C VAL A 109 68.35 -19.07 21.16
N GLU A 110 67.44 -18.12 21.35
CA GLU A 110 66.05 -18.38 21.76
C GLU A 110 65.15 -18.12 20.56
N VAL A 111 64.75 -19.19 19.88
CA VAL A 111 63.78 -19.14 18.78
C VAL A 111 62.39 -19.24 19.40
N VAL A 112 61.72 -18.10 19.55
CA VAL A 112 60.26 -18.06 19.74
C VAL A 112 59.64 -17.65 18.42
N ASP A 113 59.02 -18.63 17.77
CA ASP A 113 58.39 -18.48 16.47
C ASP A 113 56.93 -18.02 16.67
N HIS A 114 56.65 -16.76 16.34
CA HIS A 114 55.29 -16.20 16.26
C HIS A 114 54.82 -16.09 14.80
N THR A 115 55.48 -16.80 13.89
CA THR A 115 55.13 -16.77 12.49
C THR A 115 53.72 -17.30 12.29
N SER A 116 52.84 -16.36 11.98
CA SER A 116 51.57 -16.58 11.32
C SER A 116 50.45 -17.22 12.15
N SER A 117 50.21 -16.65 13.32
CA SER A 117 49.00 -15.83 13.39
C SER A 117 49.39 -14.57 14.13
N THR A 118 49.49 -13.44 13.42
CA THR A 118 49.54 -12.11 14.03
C THR A 118 48.37 -12.05 14.99
N SER A 119 48.70 -12.30 16.24
CA SER A 119 47.75 -12.46 17.31
C SER A 119 47.10 -11.11 17.50
N ASN A 120 45.80 -11.15 17.71
CA ASN A 120 45.09 -10.10 18.41
C ASN A 120 45.06 -8.74 17.68
N ALA A 121 44.32 -8.68 16.58
CA ALA A 121 43.41 -7.55 16.35
C ALA A 121 42.26 -7.55 17.38
N ALA A 122 42.53 -7.97 18.61
CA ALA A 122 41.63 -8.02 19.73
C ALA A 122 41.97 -6.84 20.62
N ALA A 123 41.41 -5.67 20.28
CA ALA A 123 40.86 -4.71 21.24
C ALA A 123 40.60 -3.33 20.57
N SER A 124 39.81 -3.29 19.49
CA SER A 124 38.96 -2.10 19.35
C SER A 124 37.85 -2.25 20.39
N MET A 125 38.06 -1.70 21.58
CA MET A 125 37.06 -1.70 22.65
C MET A 125 35.72 -1.22 22.09
N SER A 126 34.62 -1.91 22.42
CA SER A 126 33.31 -1.50 21.93
C SER A 126 32.99 -0.06 22.38
N LYS A 127 32.16 0.70 21.65
CA LYS A 127 31.78 2.08 22.06
C LYS A 127 31.27 2.16 23.51
N ARG A 128 30.76 1.05 24.07
CA ARG A 128 30.35 0.93 25.47
C ARG A 128 31.53 0.78 26.42
N GLU A 129 32.52 -0.05 26.07
CA GLU A 129 33.76 -0.20 26.82
C GLU A 129 34.59 1.09 26.80
N LEU A 130 34.75 1.74 25.64
CA LEU A 130 35.44 3.03 25.54
C LEU A 130 34.83 4.08 26.47
N LYS A 131 33.49 4.18 26.53
CA LYS A 131 32.80 5.09 27.46
C LYS A 131 32.97 4.68 28.92
N ALA A 132 33.00 3.39 29.23
CA ALA A 132 33.16 2.91 30.60
C ALA A 132 34.58 3.13 31.13
N TYR A 133 35.60 2.99 30.27
CA TYR A 133 37.00 3.04 30.68
C TYR A 133 37.69 4.40 30.45
N LEU A 134 37.29 5.15 29.40
CA LEU A 134 37.91 6.44 29.07
C LEU A 134 37.05 7.66 29.40
N SER A 135 35.88 7.49 30.03
CA SER A 135 35.16 8.65 30.58
C SER A 135 35.70 9.01 31.97
N SER A 136 35.50 10.27 32.37
CA SER A 136 35.95 10.80 33.67
C SER A 136 35.30 10.15 34.90
N ARG A 137 34.40 9.19 34.70
CA ARG A 137 33.73 8.44 35.77
C ARG A 137 34.41 7.07 35.89
N PRO A 138 35.00 6.72 37.04
CA PRO A 138 35.64 5.43 37.22
C PRO A 138 34.60 4.30 37.04
N PRO A 139 34.97 3.17 36.40
CA PRO A 139 34.05 2.06 36.21
C PRO A 139 33.59 1.51 37.56
N ASP A 140 32.30 1.65 37.86
CA ASP A 140 31.69 1.21 39.11
C ASP A 140 31.54 -0.33 39.11
N HIS A 141 32.21 -0.99 40.06
CA HIS A 141 32.22 -2.44 40.22
C HIS A 141 30.83 -3.03 40.55
N SER A 142 29.85 -2.20 40.93
CA SER A 142 28.46 -2.64 41.16
C SER A 142 27.66 -2.91 39.87
N LEU A 143 28.13 -2.43 38.71
CA LEU A 143 27.43 -2.58 37.44
C LEU A 143 27.61 -3.96 36.78
N GLN A 144 28.61 -4.75 37.21
CA GLN A 144 28.77 -6.13 36.74
C GLN A 144 27.70 -7.07 37.33
N ALA A 145 27.19 -6.77 38.53
CA ALA A 145 26.11 -7.55 39.17
C ALA A 145 24.72 -7.30 38.55
N ALA A 146 24.55 -6.23 37.76
CA ALA A 146 23.27 -5.86 37.15
C ALA A 146 23.07 -6.43 35.73
N GLN A 147 24.05 -7.15 35.16
CA GLN A 147 23.99 -7.67 33.79
C GLN A 147 23.60 -9.16 33.69
N SER A 148 23.36 -9.85 34.81
CA SER A 148 22.89 -11.23 34.84
C SER A 148 21.40 -11.40 35.17
N ALA A 149 20.63 -10.30 35.24
CA ALA A 149 19.18 -10.38 35.32
C ALA A 149 18.60 -10.49 33.89
N PRO A 150 17.99 -11.64 33.48
CA PRO A 150 17.20 -11.65 32.26
C PRO A 150 16.04 -10.69 32.49
N ASN A 151 16.09 -9.57 31.78
CA ASN A 151 14.98 -8.63 31.71
C ASN A 151 13.77 -9.43 31.23
N SER A 152 12.87 -9.77 32.15
CA SER A 152 11.60 -10.41 31.86
C SER A 152 10.71 -9.39 31.13
N LYS A 153 11.04 -9.20 29.85
CA LYS A 153 10.05 -8.77 28.88
C LYS A 153 8.92 -9.75 29.03
N LYS A 154 7.74 -9.22 29.40
CA LYS A 154 6.46 -9.91 29.31
C LYS A 154 6.48 -10.79 28.06
N PRO A 155 5.95 -12.02 28.09
CA PRO A 155 5.72 -12.74 26.85
C PRO A 155 4.79 -11.86 26.02
N SER A 156 5.34 -11.18 25.01
CA SER A 156 4.59 -10.95 23.80
C SER A 156 4.07 -12.32 23.43
N THR A 157 2.76 -12.44 23.35
CA THR A 157 2.10 -13.64 22.86
C THR A 157 2.79 -14.04 21.55
N ASP A 158 3.72 -15.00 21.62
CA ASP A 158 4.29 -15.70 20.48
C ASP A 158 3.18 -16.62 19.96
N GLY A 159 2.25 -15.98 19.26
CA GLY A 159 1.02 -16.54 18.74
C GLY A 159 0.38 -15.52 17.81
N ASP A 160 1.21 -14.99 16.90
CA ASP A 160 0.87 -14.44 15.58
C ASP A 160 2.03 -13.54 15.11
N GLN A 161 3.20 -14.13 14.81
CA GLN A 161 4.08 -13.59 13.76
C GLN A 161 3.44 -13.93 12.39
N GLN A 162 2.18 -13.57 12.24
CA GLN A 162 1.56 -13.50 10.93
C GLN A 162 2.34 -12.43 10.15
N PRO A 163 2.57 -12.62 8.85
CA PRO A 163 3.12 -11.54 8.04
C PRO A 163 2.23 -10.32 8.24
N GLU A 164 2.80 -9.21 8.73
CA GLU A 164 2.19 -7.89 8.89
C GLU A 164 0.75 -7.84 8.37
N ASP A 165 -0.25 -7.89 9.26
CA ASP A 165 -1.66 -7.95 8.88
C ASP A 165 -1.91 -6.97 7.73
N SER A 166 -2.52 -7.41 6.62
CA SER A 166 -2.73 -6.55 5.43
C SER A 166 -3.38 -5.19 5.75
N ALA A 167 -4.13 -5.11 6.85
CA ALA A 167 -4.68 -3.88 7.39
C ALA A 167 -3.62 -2.95 8.00
N ALA A 168 -2.65 -3.47 8.74
CA ALA A 168 -1.51 -2.73 9.29
C ALA A 168 -0.58 -2.24 8.17
N PHE A 169 -0.28 -3.09 7.18
CA PHE A 169 0.48 -2.67 5.99
C PHE A 169 -0.24 -1.57 5.21
N LEU A 170 -1.55 -1.75 4.96
CA LEU A 170 -2.36 -0.72 4.30
C LEU A 170 -2.40 0.56 5.13
N ALA A 171 -2.45 0.51 6.46
CA ALA A 171 -2.42 1.70 7.32
C ALA A 171 -1.12 2.51 7.18
N ASN A 172 0.01 1.82 7.00
CA ASN A 172 1.33 2.43 6.90
C ASN A 172 1.64 2.96 5.48
N ASP A 173 1.17 2.30 4.43
CA ASP A 173 1.43 2.70 3.04
C ASP A 173 0.35 3.64 2.48
N LEU A 174 0.63 4.94 2.53
CA LEU A 174 -0.25 5.97 1.97
C LEU A 174 -0.36 5.93 0.44
N ALA A 175 0.67 5.48 -0.27
CA ALA A 175 0.64 5.40 -1.72
C ALA A 175 -0.29 4.27 -2.17
N LEU A 176 -0.23 3.12 -1.49
CA LEU A 176 -1.15 2.00 -1.71
C LEU A 176 -2.60 2.37 -1.38
N GLN A 177 -2.84 3.05 -0.25
CA GLN A 177 -4.19 3.55 0.09
C GLN A 177 -4.77 4.44 -1.01
N ARG A 178 -3.96 5.39 -1.51
CA ARG A 178 -4.35 6.29 -2.60
C ARG A 178 -4.60 5.51 -3.89
N LEU A 179 -3.73 4.58 -4.25
CA LEU A 179 -3.88 3.78 -5.46
C LEU A 179 -5.17 2.96 -5.44
N ILE A 180 -5.46 2.26 -4.33
CA ILE A 180 -6.68 1.45 -4.18
C ILE A 180 -7.93 2.33 -4.27
N SER A 181 -7.96 3.45 -3.53
CA SER A 181 -9.12 4.35 -3.50
C SER A 181 -9.36 5.12 -4.81
N GLU A 182 -8.28 5.51 -5.51
CA GLU A 182 -8.31 6.30 -6.74
C GLU A 182 -8.40 5.44 -8.01
N SER A 183 -8.17 4.12 -7.91
CA SER A 183 -8.16 3.17 -9.03
C SER A 183 -9.38 3.29 -9.96
N HIS A 184 -10.57 3.50 -9.43
CA HIS A 184 -11.79 3.69 -10.22
C HIS A 184 -11.76 4.96 -11.06
N ILE A 185 -11.22 6.06 -10.54
CA ILE A 185 -11.09 7.34 -11.27
C ILE A 185 -10.04 7.20 -12.37
N LEU A 186 -8.92 6.56 -12.07
CA LEU A 186 -7.83 6.33 -13.03
C LEU A 186 -8.26 5.38 -14.15
N SER A 187 -8.93 4.27 -13.80
CA SER A 187 -9.52 3.34 -14.77
C SER A 187 -10.58 4.04 -15.63
N ALA A 188 -11.48 4.83 -15.03
CA ALA A 188 -12.44 5.62 -15.80
C ALA A 188 -11.83 6.77 -16.63
N ALA A 189 -10.58 7.15 -16.35
CA ALA A 189 -9.83 8.14 -17.13
C ALA A 189 -9.09 7.53 -18.33
N GLY A 190 -8.98 6.21 -18.41
CA GLY A 190 -8.29 5.51 -19.50
C GLY A 190 -6.92 4.94 -19.14
N ALA A 191 -6.57 4.85 -17.86
CA ALA A 191 -5.25 4.35 -17.43
C ALA A 191 -5.04 2.84 -17.67
N ASN A 192 -6.11 2.07 -17.87
CA ASN A 192 -6.03 0.63 -18.12
C ASN A 192 -6.47 0.28 -19.56
N PRO A 193 -5.55 0.09 -20.51
CA PRO A 193 -5.91 -0.13 -21.91
C PRO A 193 -6.54 -1.50 -22.18
N SER A 194 -6.36 -2.50 -21.31
CA SER A 194 -6.94 -3.84 -21.50
C SER A 194 -8.39 -3.94 -21.04
N HIS A 195 -8.83 -3.05 -20.14
CA HIS A 195 -10.23 -2.99 -19.71
C HIS A 195 -11.08 -2.21 -20.71
N TRP A 196 -12.08 -2.85 -21.32
CA TRP A 196 -12.87 -2.28 -22.41
C TRP A 196 -13.49 -0.90 -22.10
N GLN A 197 -13.92 -0.65 -20.85
CA GLN A 197 -14.50 0.64 -20.46
C GLN A 197 -13.44 1.73 -20.40
N SER A 198 -12.24 1.38 -19.93
CA SER A 198 -11.11 2.29 -19.83
C SER A 198 -10.53 2.57 -21.22
N GLN A 199 -10.44 1.56 -22.09
CA GLN A 199 -10.09 1.75 -23.50
C GLN A 199 -11.06 2.71 -24.21
N HIS A 200 -12.37 2.51 -24.03
CA HIS A 200 -13.38 3.43 -24.56
C HIS A 200 -13.26 4.83 -23.93
N ALA A 201 -12.99 4.92 -22.63
CA ALA A 201 -12.80 6.18 -21.94
C ALA A 201 -11.54 6.93 -22.40
N ALA A 202 -10.46 6.23 -22.79
CA ALA A 202 -9.25 6.84 -23.32
C ALA A 202 -9.52 7.60 -24.63
N GLY A 203 -10.41 7.10 -25.48
CA GLY A 203 -10.87 7.78 -26.69
C GLY A 203 -11.98 8.81 -26.47
N ALA A 204 -12.53 8.93 -25.26
CA ALA A 204 -13.64 9.84 -24.99
C ALA A 204 -13.16 11.31 -25.00
N ALA A 205 -13.92 12.19 -25.66
CA ALA A 205 -13.56 13.61 -25.81
C ALA A 205 -13.26 14.33 -24.48
N THR A 206 -13.88 13.91 -23.36
CA THR A 206 -13.60 14.48 -22.03
C THR A 206 -12.20 14.16 -21.49
N ASN A 207 -11.61 13.05 -21.92
CA ASN A 207 -10.30 12.56 -21.49
C ASN A 207 -9.20 12.87 -22.52
N VAL A 208 -9.55 13.11 -23.79
CA VAL A 208 -8.60 13.53 -24.84
C VAL A 208 -8.38 15.05 -24.87
N ARG A 209 -9.35 15.85 -24.41
CA ARG A 209 -9.23 17.31 -24.38
C ARG A 209 -8.09 17.79 -23.47
N ALA A 210 -7.62 19.02 -23.74
CA ALA A 210 -6.66 19.70 -22.89
C ALA A 210 -7.08 19.69 -21.40
N PHE A 211 -6.08 19.56 -20.52
CA PHE A 211 -6.22 19.48 -19.07
C PHE A 211 -7.10 18.32 -18.56
N ALA A 212 -7.25 17.23 -19.32
CA ALA A 212 -7.92 16.02 -18.83
C ALA A 212 -7.25 15.48 -17.55
N ALA A 213 -5.92 15.39 -17.55
CA ALA A 213 -5.13 15.01 -16.38
C ALA A 213 -5.33 15.97 -15.19
N GLY A 214 -5.49 17.28 -15.45
CA GLY A 214 -5.80 18.24 -14.38
C GLY A 214 -7.20 18.02 -13.76
N ARG A 215 -8.18 17.58 -14.55
CA ARG A 215 -9.52 17.25 -14.04
C ARG A 215 -9.54 15.94 -13.26
N THR A 216 -8.76 14.94 -13.67
CA THR A 216 -8.61 13.71 -12.88
C THR A 216 -7.87 14.01 -11.58
N ALA A 217 -6.80 14.81 -11.62
CA ALA A 217 -6.11 15.29 -10.43
C ALA A 217 -7.05 16.02 -9.45
N ARG A 218 -7.94 16.90 -9.92
CA ARG A 218 -8.93 17.55 -9.06
C ARG A 218 -9.90 16.57 -8.38
N LYS A 219 -10.28 15.50 -9.07
CA LYS A 219 -11.14 14.44 -8.49
C LYS A 219 -10.39 13.63 -7.45
N THR A 220 -9.14 13.27 -7.70
CA THR A 220 -8.33 12.53 -6.73
C THR A 220 -8.02 13.39 -5.51
N THR A 221 -7.74 14.68 -5.68
CA THR A 221 -7.56 15.60 -4.54
C THR A 221 -8.81 15.75 -3.69
N ASP A 222 -10.01 15.84 -4.29
CA ASP A 222 -11.27 15.88 -3.54
C ASP A 222 -11.51 14.57 -2.76
N MET A 223 -11.17 13.42 -3.34
CA MET A 223 -11.20 12.12 -2.64
C MET A 223 -10.19 12.04 -1.49
N ARG A 224 -8.97 12.56 -1.67
CA ARG A 224 -7.95 12.63 -0.59
C ARG A 224 -8.43 13.48 0.57
N VAL A 225 -9.04 14.63 0.29
CA VAL A 225 -9.59 15.51 1.34
C VAL A 225 -10.76 14.85 2.08
N GLN A 226 -11.60 14.08 1.39
CA GLN A 226 -12.64 13.26 2.03
C GLN A 226 -12.04 12.15 2.91
N ALA A 227 -10.97 11.48 2.46
CA ALA A 227 -10.28 10.46 3.25
C ALA A 227 -9.65 11.03 4.53
N LEU A 228 -9.20 12.29 4.50
CA LEU A 228 -8.73 13.02 5.68
C LEU A 228 -9.86 13.42 6.66
N GLY A 229 -11.13 13.30 6.26
CA GLY A 229 -12.28 13.51 7.14
C GLY A 229 -13.27 14.59 6.71
N ALA A 230 -13.12 15.17 5.51
CA ALA A 230 -14.14 16.08 4.98
C ALA A 230 -15.48 15.36 4.77
N LYS A 231 -16.57 15.93 5.31
CA LYS A 231 -17.91 15.33 5.27
C LYS A 231 -18.62 15.52 3.92
N GLU A 232 -18.22 16.55 3.18
CA GLU A 232 -18.83 16.95 1.91
C GLU A 232 -17.77 17.01 0.81
N SER A 233 -18.19 16.71 -0.42
CA SER A 233 -17.36 16.77 -1.62
C SER A 233 -17.46 18.15 -2.26
N VAL A 234 -16.32 18.75 -2.61
CA VAL A 234 -16.26 20.04 -3.30
C VAL A 234 -16.80 19.95 -4.73
N LEU A 235 -16.74 18.76 -5.33
CA LEU A 235 -17.19 18.52 -6.70
C LEU A 235 -18.69 18.19 -6.81
N SER A 236 -19.37 17.93 -5.69
CA SER A 236 -20.78 17.58 -5.68
C SER A 236 -21.67 18.82 -5.87
N GLN A 237 -22.68 18.71 -6.75
CA GLN A 237 -23.62 19.82 -6.97
C GLN A 237 -24.69 19.85 -5.86
N ALA A 238 -24.65 20.89 -5.01
CA ALA A 238 -25.58 21.02 -3.89
C ALA A 238 -27.04 21.32 -4.31
N LYS A 239 -27.22 22.28 -5.23
CA LYS A 239 -28.56 22.75 -5.66
C LYS A 239 -28.98 22.08 -6.96
N MET A 240 -29.97 21.18 -6.87
CA MET A 240 -30.63 20.54 -8.02
C MET A 240 -32.15 20.52 -7.82
N PRO A 241 -32.97 20.73 -8.87
CA PRO A 241 -34.40 20.52 -8.80
C PRO A 241 -34.73 19.09 -8.34
N MET A 242 -35.76 18.95 -7.51
CA MET A 242 -36.12 17.68 -6.88
C MET A 242 -36.35 16.55 -7.89
N ALA A 243 -37.01 16.85 -9.01
CA ALA A 243 -37.29 15.88 -10.07
C ALA A 243 -36.01 15.32 -10.70
N MET A 244 -35.06 16.19 -11.05
CA MET A 244 -33.77 15.78 -11.63
C MET A 244 -32.94 14.98 -10.63
N ARG A 245 -32.87 15.43 -9.38
CA ARG A 245 -32.14 14.72 -8.32
C ARG A 245 -32.69 13.30 -8.13
N LYS A 246 -34.02 13.18 -8.00
CA LYS A 246 -34.68 11.87 -7.90
C LYS A 246 -34.42 11.02 -9.14
N GLY A 247 -34.52 11.60 -10.35
CA GLY A 247 -34.24 10.91 -11.61
C GLY A 247 -32.83 10.34 -11.69
N ILE A 248 -31.80 11.13 -11.38
CA ILE A 248 -30.39 10.68 -11.40
C ILE A 248 -30.16 9.57 -10.38
N THR A 249 -30.65 9.74 -9.14
CA THR A 249 -30.51 8.70 -8.11
C THR A 249 -31.25 7.42 -8.49
N GLY A 250 -32.45 7.52 -9.07
CA GLY A 250 -33.23 6.38 -9.54
C GLY A 250 -32.56 5.66 -10.70
N ALA A 251 -32.02 6.40 -11.67
CA ALA A 251 -31.28 5.83 -12.80
C ALA A 251 -30.00 5.12 -12.34
N ALA A 252 -29.27 5.68 -11.38
CA ALA A 252 -28.09 5.04 -10.80
C ALA A 252 -28.45 3.72 -10.09
N VAL A 253 -29.51 3.73 -9.27
CA VAL A 253 -30.02 2.52 -8.61
C VAL A 253 -30.49 1.48 -9.62
N ALA A 254 -31.23 1.89 -10.66
CA ALA A 254 -31.70 1.01 -11.71
C ALA A 254 -30.53 0.35 -12.46
N LYS A 255 -29.51 1.13 -12.83
CA LYS A 255 -28.31 0.64 -13.52
C LYS A 255 -27.55 -0.37 -12.66
N GLU A 256 -27.36 -0.10 -11.38
CA GLU A 256 -26.69 -1.04 -10.48
C GLU A 256 -27.55 -2.29 -10.25
N SER A 257 -28.85 -2.15 -10.05
CA SER A 257 -29.75 -3.31 -9.89
C SER A 257 -29.75 -4.23 -11.12
N LYS A 258 -29.67 -3.65 -12.33
CA LYS A 258 -29.52 -4.38 -13.58
C LYS A 258 -28.17 -5.10 -13.65
N ARG A 259 -27.05 -4.40 -13.36
CA ARG A 259 -25.70 -5.00 -13.29
C ARG A 259 -25.65 -6.18 -12.31
N ARG A 260 -26.28 -6.04 -11.14
CA ARG A 260 -26.34 -7.09 -10.10
C ARG A 260 -27.19 -8.27 -10.53
N ARG A 261 -28.32 -8.02 -11.17
CA ARG A 261 -29.19 -9.06 -11.72
C ARG A 261 -28.47 -9.86 -12.80
N GLU A 262 -27.89 -9.18 -13.79
CA GLU A 262 -27.13 -9.79 -14.88
C GLU A 262 -25.93 -10.58 -14.34
N ALA A 263 -25.21 -10.05 -13.34
CA ALA A 263 -24.10 -10.77 -12.72
C ALA A 263 -24.57 -12.03 -11.97
N ARG A 264 -25.71 -11.97 -11.26
CA ARG A 264 -26.29 -13.16 -10.61
C ARG A 264 -26.73 -14.21 -11.61
N GLU A 265 -27.37 -13.78 -12.70
CA GLU A 265 -27.82 -14.65 -13.78
C GLU A 265 -26.64 -15.31 -14.51
N ASN A 266 -25.52 -14.60 -14.67
CA ASN A 266 -24.30 -15.09 -15.31
C ASN A 266 -23.28 -15.73 -14.34
N GLY A 267 -23.57 -15.80 -13.04
CA GLY A 267 -22.66 -16.35 -12.03
C GLY A 267 -21.40 -15.51 -11.72
N ILE A 268 -21.38 -14.22 -12.07
CA ILE A 268 -20.28 -13.29 -11.79
C ILE A 268 -20.42 -12.73 -10.36
N ILE A 269 -19.35 -12.84 -9.57
CA ILE A 269 -19.31 -12.29 -8.21
C ILE A 269 -18.97 -10.79 -8.26
N LEU A 270 -19.80 -9.97 -7.62
CA LEU A 270 -19.61 -8.51 -7.53
C LEU A 270 -19.29 -8.08 -6.10
N GLU A 271 -18.78 -6.86 -5.97
CA GLU A 271 -18.50 -6.28 -4.66
C GLU A 271 -19.75 -6.20 -3.78
N ARG A 272 -19.61 -6.64 -2.52
CA ARG A 272 -20.71 -6.60 -1.55
C ARG A 272 -21.03 -5.14 -1.22
N GLU A 273 -22.28 -4.75 -1.44
CA GLU A 273 -22.77 -3.43 -1.03
C GLU A 273 -22.63 -3.24 0.48
N VAL A 274 -21.89 -2.23 0.88
CA VAL A 274 -21.89 -1.74 2.26
C VAL A 274 -23.16 -0.92 2.45
N LYS A 275 -24.22 -1.57 2.95
CA LYS A 275 -25.46 -0.88 3.33
C LYS A 275 -25.12 0.05 4.48
N LYS A 276 -25.08 1.37 4.22
CA LYS A 276 -24.96 2.36 5.29
C LYS A 276 -26.05 2.07 6.31
N PRO A 277 -25.71 1.90 7.61
CA PRO A 277 -26.74 1.70 8.63
C PRO A 277 -27.68 2.89 8.55
N LYS A 278 -28.97 2.62 8.32
CA LYS A 278 -30.00 3.66 8.35
C LYS A 278 -29.83 4.39 9.68
N THR A 279 -29.61 5.70 9.63
CA THR A 279 -29.40 6.50 10.84
C THR A 279 -30.52 6.21 11.85
N ALA A 280 -30.20 6.23 13.15
CA ALA A 280 -31.15 5.92 14.21
C ALA A 280 -32.47 6.73 14.10
N ALA A 281 -32.46 7.89 13.45
CA ALA A 281 -33.65 8.68 13.11
C ALA A 281 -34.58 8.00 12.08
N ALA A 282 -34.02 7.36 11.04
CA ALA A 282 -34.78 6.59 10.07
C ALA A 282 -35.28 5.25 10.65
N GLN A 283 -34.53 4.64 11.59
CA GLN A 283 -35.01 3.49 12.36
C GLN A 283 -36.07 3.87 13.40
N LYS A 284 -36.01 5.08 14.00
CA LYS A 284 -37.03 5.56 14.95
C LYS A 284 -38.41 5.72 14.31
N LYS A 285 -38.51 6.01 13.00
CA LYS A 285 -39.78 5.96 12.25
C LYS A 285 -40.36 4.54 12.13
N GLY A 286 -39.55 3.51 12.36
CA GLY A 286 -39.93 2.10 12.37
C GLY A 286 -39.91 1.46 13.76
N LYS A 287 -39.79 2.25 14.85
CA LYS A 287 -40.22 1.79 16.17
C LYS A 287 -41.74 1.76 16.09
N GLY A 288 -42.25 0.70 15.46
CA GLY A 288 -43.66 0.54 15.11
C GLY A 288 -44.48 0.99 16.30
N ASN A 289 -45.48 1.84 16.03
CA ASN A 289 -46.45 2.24 17.04
C ASN A 289 -46.77 1.00 17.87
N ARG A 290 -46.51 1.07 19.18
CA ARG A 290 -46.84 -0.05 20.06
C ARG A 290 -48.29 -0.43 19.71
N PRO A 291 -48.56 -1.71 19.40
CA PRO A 291 -49.89 -2.11 18.97
C PRO A 291 -50.91 -1.59 20.00
N VAL A 292 -51.87 -0.79 19.53
CA VAL A 292 -52.88 -0.16 20.38
C VAL A 292 -53.72 -1.23 21.08
N ASP A 293 -53.88 -2.38 20.42
CA ASP A 293 -54.65 -3.53 20.90
C ASP A 293 -53.86 -4.45 21.85
N ALA A 294 -52.59 -4.15 22.15
CA ALA A 294 -51.85 -4.98 23.09
C ALA A 294 -52.34 -4.75 24.53
N PRO A 295 -52.64 -5.82 25.28
CA PRO A 295 -53.07 -5.70 26.66
C PRO A 295 -51.94 -5.10 27.51
N ALA A 296 -52.33 -4.31 28.51
CA ALA A 296 -51.41 -3.66 29.44
C ALA A 296 -50.74 -4.62 30.44
N VAL A 297 -51.24 -5.86 30.54
CA VAL A 297 -50.75 -6.89 31.47
C VAL A 297 -49.90 -7.89 30.72
N GLY A 298 -48.70 -8.17 31.21
CA GLY A 298 -47.84 -9.22 30.70
C GLY A 298 -47.25 -8.91 29.32
N ARG A 299 -46.67 -9.92 28.68
CA ARG A 299 -46.08 -9.83 27.34
C ARG A 299 -46.78 -10.81 26.41
N MET A 300 -47.42 -10.30 25.36
CA MET A 300 -47.95 -11.16 24.29
C MET A 300 -46.82 -11.68 23.39
N ARG A 301 -46.87 -12.96 23.07
CA ARG A 301 -46.05 -13.62 22.05
C ARG A 301 -46.97 -14.44 21.14
N GLY A 302 -47.26 -13.93 19.95
CA GLY A 302 -48.29 -14.53 19.10
C GLY A 302 -49.66 -14.47 19.80
N ALA A 303 -50.26 -15.63 20.04
CA ALA A 303 -51.52 -15.77 20.79
C ALA A 303 -51.33 -16.09 22.29
N GLU A 304 -50.08 -16.23 22.77
CA GLU A 304 -49.79 -16.56 24.17
C GLU A 304 -49.62 -15.27 24.99
N LEU A 305 -50.41 -15.12 26.07
CA LEU A 305 -50.25 -14.06 27.05
C LEU A 305 -49.43 -14.54 28.26
N ARG A 306 -48.17 -14.08 28.36
CA ARG A 306 -47.30 -14.40 29.49
C ARG A 306 -47.45 -13.35 30.59
N VAL A 307 -48.13 -13.73 31.67
CA VAL A 307 -48.30 -12.90 32.87
C VAL A 307 -47.29 -13.33 33.93
N SER A 308 -46.54 -12.38 34.47
CA SER A 308 -45.60 -12.69 35.56
C SER A 308 -46.34 -12.95 36.87
N ALA A 309 -45.82 -13.82 37.73
CA ALA A 309 -46.40 -14.07 39.06
C ALA A 309 -46.52 -12.77 39.89
N ARG A 310 -45.62 -11.80 39.65
CA ARG A 310 -45.67 -10.46 40.26
C ARG A 310 -46.86 -9.65 39.77
N GLU A 311 -47.15 -9.63 38.47
CA GLU A 311 -48.33 -8.95 37.92
C GLU A 311 -49.63 -9.59 38.38
N ALA A 312 -49.71 -10.93 38.36
CA ALA A 312 -50.88 -11.64 38.86
C ALA A 312 -51.17 -11.26 40.33
N ARG A 313 -50.13 -11.21 41.17
CA ARG A 313 -50.24 -10.74 42.56
C ARG A 313 -50.57 -9.25 42.67
N ALA A 314 -50.03 -8.40 41.80
CA ALA A 314 -50.31 -6.97 41.80
C ALA A 314 -51.78 -6.67 41.45
N ILE A 315 -52.35 -7.41 40.50
CA ILE A 315 -53.78 -7.34 40.15
C ILE A 315 -54.63 -7.82 41.32
N ALA A 316 -54.27 -8.94 41.96
CA ALA A 316 -54.99 -9.41 43.15
C ALA A 316 -54.92 -8.41 44.33
N ALA A 317 -53.78 -7.73 44.49
CA ALA A 317 -53.60 -6.71 45.53
C ALA A 317 -54.36 -5.40 45.24
N SER A 318 -54.45 -4.98 43.97
CA SER A 318 -55.22 -3.78 43.61
C SER A 318 -56.72 -3.97 43.85
N VAL A 319 -57.24 -5.18 43.66
CA VAL A 319 -58.64 -5.54 43.96
C VAL A 319 -58.93 -5.51 45.47
N ARG A 320 -57.93 -5.77 46.33
CA ARG A 320 -58.11 -5.86 47.78
C ARG A 320 -58.18 -4.50 48.50
N GLY A 321 -58.03 -3.39 47.78
CA GLY A 321 -58.04 -2.02 48.32
C GLY A 321 -56.82 -1.71 49.19
N PRO A 322 -56.48 -0.42 49.41
CA PRO A 322 -55.37 -0.07 50.29
C PRO A 322 -55.72 -0.48 51.72
N ALA A 323 -55.09 -1.55 52.23
CA ALA A 323 -55.12 -1.87 53.64
C ALA A 323 -54.55 -0.65 54.41
N GLY A 324 -55.43 0.05 55.11
CA GLY A 324 -55.18 1.34 55.74
C GLY A 324 -53.87 1.35 56.51
N LYS A 325 -52.92 2.17 56.05
CA LYS A 325 -51.67 2.43 56.76
C LYS A 325 -52.03 3.34 57.94
N ALA A 326 -52.38 2.74 59.07
CA ALA A 326 -52.57 3.45 60.32
C ALA A 326 -51.29 4.25 60.63
N ARG A 327 -51.34 5.58 60.42
CA ARG A 327 -50.31 6.52 60.86
C ARG A 327 -50.26 6.45 62.39
N LYS A 328 -49.36 5.64 62.92
CA LYS A 328 -48.99 5.67 64.34
C LYS A 328 -48.26 6.99 64.60
N ARG A 329 -49.03 8.02 65.00
CA ARG A 329 -48.49 9.23 65.63
C ARG A 329 -47.68 8.76 66.85
N ARG A 330 -46.35 8.91 66.81
CA ARG A 330 -45.52 8.84 68.01
C ARG A 330 -45.29 10.29 68.44
N ARG A 331 -45.87 10.57 69.61
CA ARG A 331 -45.63 11.65 70.59
C ARG A 331 -45.10 12.97 70.06
#